data_AF-A0A835FLV0-F1
#
_entry.id   AF-A0A835FLV0-F1
#
_cell.length_a   1.000
_cell.length_b   1.000
_cell.length_c   1.000
_cell.angle_alpha   90.00
_cell.angle_beta   90.00
_cell.angle_gamma   90.00
#
_symmetry.space_group_name_H-M   'P 1'
#
loop_
_entity.id
_entity.type
_entity.pdbx_description
1 polymer ?
#
loop_
_entity_poly.entity_id
_entity_poly.type
_entity_poly.pdbx_seq_one_letter_code
_entity_poly.pdbx_strand_id
1 'polypeptide(L)'
;MPPPRPILAAAAALLFLLLPVHLALAEAQGFRGFSYLLNCGAASPTTDSRGLRWEPDGPYVSAGTPGEPTVPGPGSLLEPTLATLRTFPNRPRAKFCYELPVDKNRRYLLRPTFFYGAFSSSAPPPPAFDLIVDGTFWTAVNTTDDALAGAASSYEGVFPASGRNLSFCLGLNPEYTDAGPFISALQVIQLDDSVYNATNFNTSAMGLIARTRFGSTGDIERYPDDSFDRFWQPFPDSKHAVSSTQNVTSADFWNLPPPNVFNTAFVAEQDAPLVLQWPPMPLQNDSYYVALYFADTLPENSRTFNVYINDYPFIEGLNVTSAGLSVFATQWILSGLTSVILKPASPSALPPLINAGEVFGLFPVGRLTYARDVRAMESIKESLRNVPEDWNGDPCMPSGYSWTGVTCDEGSRIRVISLNFSGMGLSGSLSPEIANLTALTNISFAHNSLVGGIPDLSNLSKLERL
;
A
#
# COMPACT_ATOMS: atom_id res chain seq x y z
N MET A 1 -30.28 74.46 58.52
CA MET A 1 -30.11 73.86 57.18
C MET A 1 -29.39 72.54 57.36
N PRO A 2 -30.08 71.40 57.20
CA PRO A 2 -29.50 70.11 57.53
C PRO A 2 -28.45 69.71 56.46
N PRO A 3 -27.28 69.19 56.88
CA PRO A 3 -26.14 68.95 56.01
C PRO A 3 -26.32 67.69 55.12
N PRO A 4 -25.50 67.57 54.06
CA PRO A 4 -25.82 66.80 52.86
C PRO A 4 -25.45 65.30 52.96
N ARG A 5 -26.18 64.53 52.15
CA ARG A 5 -26.10 63.06 51.97
C ARG A 5 -24.73 62.60 51.43
N PRO A 6 -24.17 61.49 51.92
CA PRO A 6 -23.13 60.76 51.20
C PRO A 6 -23.75 59.77 50.19
N ILE A 7 -23.12 59.72 49.02
CA ILE A 7 -23.46 58.93 47.84
C ILE A 7 -23.07 57.46 48.10
N LEU A 8 -24.03 56.53 48.03
CA LEU A 8 -23.76 55.09 47.95
C LEU A 8 -23.35 54.74 46.52
N ALA A 9 -22.11 54.28 46.34
CA ALA A 9 -21.69 53.57 45.14
C ALA A 9 -22.15 52.11 45.23
N ALA A 10 -23.06 51.70 44.33
CA ALA A 10 -23.48 50.32 44.19
C ALA A 10 -22.45 49.55 43.35
N ALA A 11 -21.78 48.57 43.95
CA ALA A 11 -20.98 47.59 43.23
C ALA A 11 -21.91 46.51 42.67
N ALA A 12 -22.08 46.49 41.35
CA ALA A 12 -22.78 45.41 40.65
C ALA A 12 -21.86 44.19 40.52
N ALA A 13 -22.17 43.11 41.25
CA ALA A 13 -21.51 41.82 41.07
C ALA A 13 -22.11 41.13 39.82
N LEU A 14 -21.32 41.05 38.74
CA LEU A 14 -21.64 40.25 37.56
C LEU A 14 -21.35 38.77 37.88
N LEU A 15 -22.41 38.01 38.11
CA LEU A 15 -22.38 36.56 38.23
C LEU A 15 -22.21 35.96 36.82
N PHE A 16 -20.98 35.61 36.44
CA PHE A 16 -20.74 34.83 35.21
C PHE A 16 -21.24 33.40 35.41
N LEU A 17 -22.39 33.08 34.81
CA LEU A 17 -22.84 31.71 34.59
C LEU A 17 -21.88 31.04 33.59
N LEU A 18 -20.91 30.28 34.10
CA LEU A 18 -20.09 29.36 33.31
C LEU A 18 -20.99 28.19 32.86
N LEU A 19 -21.61 28.34 31.70
CA LEU A 19 -22.13 27.20 30.94
C LEU A 19 -20.94 26.30 30.57
N PRO A 20 -20.96 25.00 30.89
CA PRO A 20 -19.95 24.08 30.39
C PRO A 20 -20.16 23.95 28.89
N VAL A 21 -19.38 24.70 28.10
CA VAL A 21 -19.21 24.40 26.69
C VAL A 21 -18.40 23.11 26.66
N HIS A 22 -19.10 21.98 26.62
CA HIS A 22 -18.51 20.74 26.15
C HIS A 22 -18.19 20.95 24.66
N LEU A 23 -17.04 21.55 24.38
CA LEU A 23 -16.36 21.29 23.12
C LEU A 23 -16.01 19.81 23.14
N ALA A 24 -16.89 19.00 22.56
CA ALA A 24 -16.47 17.74 22.00
C ALA A 24 -15.48 18.10 20.88
N LEU A 25 -14.19 18.17 21.24
CA LEU A 25 -13.15 17.90 20.28
C LEU A 25 -13.43 16.47 19.82
N ALA A 26 -14.09 16.34 18.66
CA ALA A 26 -13.92 15.14 17.87
C ALA A 26 -12.43 15.08 17.57
N GLU A 27 -11.67 14.33 18.37
CA GLU A 27 -10.40 13.81 17.89
C GLU A 27 -10.76 13.08 16.60
N ALA A 28 -10.32 13.61 15.47
CA ALA A 28 -10.19 12.79 14.28
C ALA A 28 -9.30 11.63 14.73
N GLN A 29 -9.90 10.46 14.97
CA GLN A 29 -9.17 9.25 15.29
C GLN A 29 -8.37 8.90 14.04
N GLY A 30 -7.22 9.55 13.86
CA GLY A 30 -6.27 9.19 12.82
C GLY A 30 -5.91 7.70 12.96
N PHE A 31 -5.32 7.14 11.92
CA PHE A 31 -4.81 5.77 11.98
C PHE A 31 -3.93 5.58 13.23
N ARG A 32 -3.90 4.37 13.78
CA ARG A 32 -3.11 4.06 14.99
C ARG A 32 -1.60 4.30 14.83
N GLY A 33 -1.13 4.59 13.62
CA GLY A 33 0.26 4.90 13.29
C GLY A 33 0.40 6.06 12.31
N PHE A 34 1.66 6.37 11.98
CA PHE A 34 1.99 7.36 10.96
C PHE A 34 1.49 6.93 9.58
N SER A 35 1.03 7.90 8.79
CA SER A 35 0.51 7.62 7.45
C SER A 35 0.80 8.74 6.46
N TYR A 36 1.01 8.37 5.21
CA TYR A 36 0.92 9.26 4.06
C TYR A 36 -0.40 9.02 3.35
N LEU A 37 -1.21 10.07 3.21
CA LEU A 37 -2.38 10.10 2.34
C LEU A 37 -2.09 11.14 1.25
N LEU A 38 -1.60 10.70 0.09
CA LEU A 38 -1.17 11.59 -0.97
C LEU A 38 -2.21 11.66 -2.10
N ASN A 39 -2.73 12.85 -2.36
CA ASN A 39 -3.54 13.14 -3.54
C ASN A 39 -2.61 13.57 -4.67
N CYS A 40 -2.43 12.68 -5.66
CA CYS A 40 -1.38 12.85 -6.65
C CYS A 40 -1.80 13.88 -7.69
N GLY A 41 -0.95 14.89 -7.90
CA GLY A 41 -1.22 16.00 -8.80
C GLY A 41 -2.06 17.13 -8.21
N ALA A 42 -2.57 16.99 -6.98
CA ALA A 42 -3.30 18.06 -6.31
C ALA A 42 -2.39 19.24 -5.95
N ALA A 43 -2.89 20.46 -6.09
CA ALA A 43 -2.17 21.69 -5.73
C ALA A 43 -2.32 22.07 -4.24
N SER A 44 -3.34 21.54 -3.57
CA SER A 44 -3.69 21.85 -2.18
C SER A 44 -4.26 20.61 -1.49
N PRO A 45 -4.24 20.55 -0.15
CA PRO A 45 -4.86 19.45 0.57
C PRO A 45 -6.35 19.31 0.25
N THR A 46 -6.83 18.07 0.22
CA THR A 46 -8.24 17.71 -0.02
C THR A 46 -8.75 16.81 1.09
N THR A 47 -10.06 16.77 1.32
CA THR A 47 -10.69 15.85 2.27
C THR A 47 -11.68 14.97 1.53
N ASP A 48 -11.57 13.65 1.67
CA ASP A 48 -12.49 12.71 1.02
C ASP A 48 -13.84 12.62 1.74
N SER A 49 -14.77 11.86 1.15
CA SER A 49 -16.12 11.66 1.72
C SER A 49 -16.13 11.03 3.12
N ARG A 50 -15.04 10.40 3.56
CA ARG A 50 -14.89 9.80 4.89
C ARG A 50 -14.20 10.71 5.89
N GLY A 51 -13.87 11.94 5.50
CA GLY A 51 -13.21 12.91 6.37
C GLY A 51 -11.71 12.70 6.50
N LEU A 52 -11.09 11.83 5.69
CA LEU A 52 -9.64 11.68 5.66
C LEU A 52 -9.03 12.84 4.86
N ARG A 53 -8.00 13.46 5.44
CA ARG A 53 -7.27 14.56 4.82
C ARG A 53 -6.10 14.01 3.99
N TRP A 54 -6.07 14.37 2.71
CA TRP A 54 -5.05 13.99 1.75
C TRP A 54 -4.18 15.21 1.41
N GLU A 55 -2.87 15.04 1.45
CA GLU A 55 -1.88 16.07 1.16
C GLU A 55 -1.42 16.01 -0.31
N PRO A 56 -0.98 17.13 -0.91
CA PRO A 56 -0.29 17.13 -2.19
C PRO A 56 0.94 16.22 -2.20
N ASP A 57 1.14 15.54 -3.32
CA ASP A 57 2.21 14.55 -3.46
C ASP A 57 3.59 15.15 -3.83
N GLY A 58 3.61 16.39 -4.31
CA GLY A 58 4.79 17.09 -4.82
C GLY A 58 6.05 17.05 -3.94
N PRO A 59 5.98 17.17 -2.60
CA PRO A 59 7.16 17.07 -1.73
C PRO A 59 7.87 15.71 -1.76
N TYR A 60 7.20 14.66 -2.23
CA TYR A 60 7.69 13.28 -2.18
C TYR A 60 8.11 12.74 -3.54
N VAL A 61 7.94 13.50 -4.63
CA VAL A 61 8.22 13.04 -6.00
C VAL A 61 9.00 14.11 -6.77
N SER A 62 10.03 13.68 -7.51
CA SER A 62 10.91 14.61 -8.22
C SER A 62 10.60 14.77 -9.71
N ALA A 63 9.60 14.06 -10.23
CA ALA A 63 9.31 13.95 -11.65
C ALA A 63 7.80 13.87 -11.91
N GLY A 64 7.41 13.97 -13.18
CA GLY A 64 6.02 13.89 -13.61
C GLY A 64 5.25 15.19 -13.45
N THR A 65 4.14 15.29 -14.17
CA THR A 65 3.31 16.49 -14.29
C THR A 65 1.94 16.28 -13.66
N PRO A 66 1.44 17.23 -12.85
CA PRO A 66 0.06 17.18 -12.37
C PRO A 66 -0.91 17.36 -13.53
N GLY A 67 -2.08 16.74 -13.44
CA GLY A 67 -3.14 16.83 -14.43
C GLY A 67 -4.48 16.35 -13.89
N GLU A 68 -5.47 16.31 -14.76
CA GLU A 68 -6.83 15.86 -14.47
C GLU A 68 -7.18 14.69 -15.39
N PRO A 69 -7.89 13.66 -14.89
CA PRO A 69 -8.40 12.59 -15.74
C PRO A 69 -9.49 13.14 -16.68
N THR A 70 -9.66 12.46 -17.82
CA THR A 70 -10.80 12.76 -18.69
C THR A 70 -12.08 12.26 -18.02
N VAL A 71 -13.15 13.06 -17.97
CA VAL A 71 -14.45 12.64 -17.39
C VAL A 71 -15.55 12.60 -18.46
N PRO A 72 -16.57 11.74 -18.33
CA PRO A 72 -17.59 11.56 -19.37
C PRO A 72 -18.48 12.78 -19.63
N GLY A 73 -18.55 13.75 -18.69
CA GLY A 73 -19.32 14.98 -18.88
C GLY A 73 -19.08 16.05 -17.83
N PRO A 74 -19.57 17.29 -18.06
CA PRO A 74 -19.45 18.38 -17.09
C PRO A 74 -20.25 18.05 -15.82
N GLY A 75 -19.62 18.15 -14.65
CA GLY A 75 -20.27 17.93 -13.36
C GLY A 75 -20.26 16.49 -12.83
N SER A 76 -19.43 15.59 -13.39
CA SER A 76 -19.15 14.30 -12.75
C SER A 76 -18.59 14.50 -11.34
N LEU A 77 -19.31 14.00 -10.34
CA LEU A 77 -18.88 14.02 -8.95
C LEU A 77 -17.87 12.88 -8.73
N LEU A 78 -16.59 13.23 -8.72
CA LEU A 78 -15.51 12.33 -8.35
C LEU A 78 -15.14 12.53 -6.87
N GLU A 79 -14.68 11.46 -6.24
CA GLU A 79 -13.91 11.60 -5.00
C GLU A 79 -12.72 12.54 -5.24
N PRO A 80 -12.38 13.44 -4.30
CA PRO A 80 -11.30 14.39 -4.50
C PRO A 80 -9.96 13.75 -4.85
N THR A 81 -9.72 12.52 -4.38
CA THR A 81 -8.52 11.72 -4.68
C THR A 81 -8.47 11.15 -6.10
N LEU A 82 -9.58 11.21 -6.83
CA LEU A 82 -9.70 10.78 -8.23
C LEU A 82 -9.82 11.98 -9.18
N ALA A 83 -9.99 13.20 -8.65
CA ALA A 83 -10.15 14.41 -9.45
C ALA A 83 -8.82 14.93 -10.05
N THR A 84 -7.69 14.49 -9.50
CA THR A 84 -6.35 14.81 -10.00
C THR A 84 -5.53 13.54 -10.16
N LEU A 85 -4.51 13.64 -11.01
CA LEU A 85 -3.50 12.59 -11.16
C LEU A 85 -2.15 13.20 -11.50
N ARG A 86 -1.09 12.43 -11.31
CA ARG A 86 0.24 12.72 -11.84
C ARG A 86 0.57 11.78 -12.97
N THR A 87 1.03 12.31 -14.10
CA THR A 87 1.54 11.54 -15.24
C THR A 87 3.05 11.64 -15.33
N PHE A 88 3.70 10.59 -15.81
CA PHE A 88 5.14 10.54 -16.00
C PHE A 88 5.50 10.36 -17.48
N PRO A 89 6.66 10.84 -17.93
CA PRO A 89 7.05 10.72 -19.33
C PRO A 89 7.30 9.26 -19.72
N ASN A 90 6.98 8.91 -20.97
CA ASN A 90 7.37 7.61 -21.52
C ASN A 90 8.88 7.59 -21.78
N ARG A 91 9.62 6.99 -20.86
CA ARG A 91 11.04 6.66 -21.00
C ARG A 91 11.21 5.15 -20.78
N PRO A 92 11.45 4.35 -21.84
CA PRO A 92 11.62 2.91 -21.72
C PRO A 92 12.65 2.55 -20.65
N ARG A 93 12.30 1.60 -19.77
CA ARG A 93 13.16 1.11 -18.68
C ARG A 93 13.47 2.12 -17.57
N ALA A 94 12.88 3.32 -17.60
CA ALA A 94 12.95 4.25 -16.49
C ALA A 94 11.99 3.84 -15.37
N LYS A 95 12.29 4.31 -14.15
CA LYS A 95 11.34 4.29 -13.04
C LYS A 95 11.23 5.68 -12.41
N PHE A 96 10.03 6.02 -11.94
CA PHE A 96 9.77 7.27 -11.24
C PHE A 96 9.26 6.97 -9.84
N CYS A 97 9.92 7.52 -8.83
CA CYS A 97 9.70 7.12 -7.45
C CYS A 97 9.16 8.26 -6.59
N TYR A 98 8.26 7.88 -5.70
CA TYR A 98 7.96 8.57 -4.46
C TYR A 98 8.98 8.15 -3.40
N GLU A 99 9.56 9.12 -2.70
CA GLU A 99 10.55 8.94 -1.65
C GLU A 99 9.94 9.37 -0.32
N LEU A 100 9.65 8.41 0.54
CA LEU A 100 8.83 8.60 1.74
C LEU A 100 9.64 8.33 3.02
N PRO A 101 9.86 9.33 3.88
CA PRO A 101 10.49 9.12 5.18
C PRO A 101 9.70 8.11 6.04
N VAL A 102 10.37 7.08 6.55
CA VAL A 102 9.74 6.01 7.32
C VAL A 102 10.61 5.57 8.49
N ASP A 103 9.98 4.90 9.45
CA ASP A 103 10.69 4.22 10.51
C ASP A 103 11.27 2.91 10.00
N LYS A 104 12.58 2.77 10.17
CA LYS A 104 13.29 1.55 9.81
C LYS A 104 12.77 0.34 10.61
N ASN A 105 12.72 -0.82 9.96
CA ASN A 105 12.25 -2.10 10.52
C ASN A 105 10.77 -2.10 10.91
N ARG A 106 9.98 -1.13 10.41
CA ARG A 106 8.52 -1.17 10.49
C ARG A 106 7.92 -1.76 9.23
N ARG A 107 6.63 -2.09 9.29
CA ARG A 107 5.84 -2.58 8.17
C ARG A 107 4.83 -1.53 7.75
N TYR A 108 4.63 -1.43 6.45
CA TYR A 108 3.76 -0.45 5.84
C TYR A 108 2.79 -1.15 4.91
N LEU A 109 1.51 -0.85 5.03
CA LEU A 109 0.52 -1.10 4.01
C LEU A 109 0.64 0.01 2.97
N LEU A 110 0.86 -0.38 1.72
CA LEU A 110 0.90 0.52 0.59
C LEU A 110 -0.32 0.27 -0.28
N ARG A 111 -1.03 1.33 -0.63
CA ARG A 111 -2.19 1.29 -1.53
C ARG A 111 -2.13 2.43 -2.54
N PRO A 112 -1.54 2.21 -3.72
CA PRO A 112 -1.71 3.12 -4.84
C PRO A 112 -3.08 2.93 -5.51
N THR A 113 -3.65 4.03 -5.97
CA THR A 113 -4.92 4.08 -6.69
C THR A 113 -4.72 4.74 -8.05
N PHE A 114 -5.30 4.13 -9.08
CA PHE A 114 -5.16 4.52 -10.48
C PHE A 114 -6.54 4.73 -11.09
N PHE A 115 -6.87 5.99 -11.39
CA PHE A 115 -8.09 6.34 -12.11
C PHE A 115 -7.72 6.97 -13.45
N TYR A 116 -7.93 6.21 -14.53
CA TYR A 116 -7.60 6.65 -15.89
C TYR A 116 -8.60 7.68 -16.43
N GLY A 117 -9.86 7.61 -15.97
CA GLY A 117 -10.96 8.42 -16.47
C GLY A 117 -11.73 7.73 -17.62
N ALA A 118 -12.50 8.53 -18.35
CA ALA A 118 -13.36 8.08 -19.44
C ALA A 118 -12.55 7.40 -20.55
N PHE A 119 -12.90 6.14 -20.82
CA PHE A 119 -12.23 5.29 -21.79
C PHE A 119 -13.26 4.56 -22.65
N SER A 120 -12.92 4.36 -23.93
CA SER A 120 -13.72 3.59 -24.89
C SER A 120 -12.91 2.41 -25.37
N SER A 121 -13.55 1.26 -25.56
CA SER A 121 -12.90 0.06 -26.11
C SER A 121 -12.34 0.22 -27.53
N SER A 122 -12.70 1.31 -28.23
CA SER A 122 -12.14 1.67 -29.53
C SER A 122 -10.84 2.48 -29.47
N ALA A 123 -10.47 2.98 -28.29
CA ALA A 123 -9.23 3.72 -28.07
C ALA A 123 -8.09 2.77 -27.64
N PRO A 124 -6.81 3.18 -27.82
CA PRO A 124 -5.68 2.43 -27.27
C PRO A 124 -5.85 2.21 -25.75
N PRO A 125 -5.54 1.01 -25.22
CA PRO A 125 -5.76 0.71 -23.81
C PRO A 125 -4.96 1.64 -22.89
N PRO A 126 -5.39 1.83 -21.63
CA PRO A 126 -4.62 2.55 -20.64
C PRO A 126 -3.18 2.04 -20.51
N PRO A 127 -2.24 2.90 -20.06
CA PRO A 127 -0.86 2.49 -19.81
C PRO A 127 -0.80 1.34 -18.82
N ALA A 128 0.03 0.34 -19.10
CA ALA A 128 0.41 -0.71 -18.16
C ALA A 128 1.88 -0.56 -17.77
N PHE A 129 2.18 -0.74 -16.49
CA PHE A 129 3.49 -0.42 -15.90
C PHE A 129 3.70 -1.19 -14.61
N ASP A 130 4.93 -1.25 -14.12
CA ASP A 130 5.30 -2.02 -12.94
C ASP A 130 5.22 -1.18 -11.66
N LEU A 131 4.76 -1.80 -10.57
CA LEU A 131 4.92 -1.28 -9.21
C LEU A 131 6.18 -1.86 -8.60
N ILE A 132 6.97 -0.97 -8.01
CA ILE A 132 8.25 -1.31 -7.40
C ILE A 132 8.30 -0.68 -6.02
N VAL A 133 8.71 -1.43 -5.00
CA VAL A 133 8.89 -0.92 -3.63
C VAL A 133 10.29 -1.27 -3.15
N ASP A 134 11.10 -0.28 -2.77
CA ASP A 134 12.49 -0.50 -2.33
C ASP A 134 13.26 -1.42 -3.29
N GLY A 135 13.26 -1.12 -4.59
CA GLY A 135 13.95 -1.92 -5.61
C GLY A 135 13.37 -3.32 -5.84
N THR A 136 12.27 -3.68 -5.18
CA THR A 136 11.56 -4.95 -5.33
C THR A 136 10.42 -4.78 -6.32
N PHE A 137 10.38 -5.60 -7.37
CA PHE A 137 9.20 -5.71 -8.22
C PHE A 137 8.03 -6.28 -7.41
N TRP A 138 6.88 -5.60 -7.45
CA TRP A 138 5.66 -6.02 -6.77
C TRP A 138 4.67 -6.64 -7.76
N THR A 139 4.15 -5.86 -8.71
CA THR A 139 3.15 -6.33 -9.67
C THR A 139 3.08 -5.38 -10.87
N ALA A 140 2.61 -5.88 -12.01
CA ALA A 140 2.20 -5.04 -13.12
C ALA A 140 0.80 -4.45 -12.84
N VAL A 141 0.62 -3.18 -13.17
CA VAL A 141 -0.65 -2.47 -13.19
C VAL A 141 -1.28 -2.63 -14.55
N ASN A 142 -2.54 -3.06 -14.56
CA ASN A 142 -3.41 -2.97 -15.72
C ASN A 142 -4.76 -2.42 -15.26
N THR A 143 -5.17 -1.27 -15.80
CA THR A 143 -6.42 -0.60 -15.42
C THR A 143 -7.49 -0.72 -16.50
N THR A 144 -7.31 -1.56 -17.52
CA THR A 144 -8.20 -1.61 -18.70
C THR A 144 -9.63 -1.94 -18.32
N ASP A 145 -9.84 -3.00 -17.54
CA ASP A 145 -11.18 -3.46 -17.16
C ASP A 145 -11.90 -2.47 -16.25
N ASP A 146 -11.18 -1.92 -15.25
CA ASP A 146 -11.73 -0.90 -14.36
C ASP A 146 -12.04 0.40 -15.12
N ALA A 147 -11.17 0.82 -16.04
CA ALA A 147 -11.40 2.01 -16.87
C ALA A 147 -12.63 1.84 -17.77
N LEU A 148 -12.87 0.64 -18.33
CA LEU A 148 -14.10 0.32 -19.07
C LEU A 148 -15.34 0.37 -18.18
N ALA A 149 -15.22 0.01 -16.90
CA ALA A 149 -16.27 0.13 -15.91
C ALA A 149 -16.43 1.55 -15.33
N GLY A 150 -15.57 2.50 -15.71
CA GLY A 150 -15.51 3.84 -15.11
C GLY A 150 -15.07 3.84 -13.64
N ALA A 151 -14.37 2.79 -13.22
CA ALA A 151 -13.88 2.59 -11.85
C ALA A 151 -12.37 2.90 -11.74
N ALA A 152 -11.90 3.06 -10.50
CA ALA A 152 -10.48 3.17 -10.20
C ALA A 152 -9.91 1.79 -9.82
N SER A 153 -8.73 1.47 -10.31
CA SER A 153 -7.96 0.31 -9.86
C SER A 153 -7.22 0.64 -8.58
N SER A 154 -7.22 -0.28 -7.62
CA SER A 154 -6.39 -0.16 -6.41
C SER A 154 -5.65 -1.46 -6.15
N TYR A 155 -4.39 -1.33 -5.76
CA TYR A 155 -3.53 -2.45 -5.39
C TYR A 155 -3.16 -2.30 -3.93
N GLU A 156 -3.01 -3.37 -3.17
CA GLU A 156 -2.59 -3.30 -1.77
C GLU A 156 -1.48 -4.29 -1.49
N GLY A 157 -0.43 -3.85 -0.81
CA GLY A 157 0.66 -4.70 -0.41
C GLY A 157 1.23 -4.31 0.94
N VAL A 158 1.87 -5.26 1.60
CA VAL A 158 2.53 -5.07 2.89
C VAL A 158 4.02 -5.27 2.72
N PHE A 159 4.77 -4.22 3.04
CA PHE A 159 6.21 -4.15 2.81
C PHE A 159 6.98 -3.82 4.08
N PRO A 160 8.16 -4.44 4.29
CA PRO A 160 9.11 -4.01 5.31
C PRO A 160 9.87 -2.76 4.84
N ALA A 161 10.09 -1.80 5.75
CA ALA A 161 11.03 -0.71 5.52
C ALA A 161 12.45 -1.13 5.96
N SER A 162 13.34 -1.35 4.99
CA SER A 162 14.74 -1.71 5.26
C SER A 162 15.60 -0.49 5.64
N GLY A 163 15.17 0.70 5.24
CA GLY A 163 15.85 1.99 5.45
C GLY A 163 15.02 2.97 6.29
N ARG A 164 15.48 4.22 6.34
CA ARG A 164 14.71 5.36 6.88
C ARG A 164 13.88 6.08 5.82
N ASN A 165 13.95 5.58 4.60
CA ASN A 165 13.20 6.05 3.46
C ASN A 165 12.64 4.81 2.76
N LEU A 166 11.40 4.91 2.31
CA LEU A 166 10.72 3.91 1.50
C LEU A 166 10.53 4.51 0.12
N SER A 167 11.01 3.81 -0.91
CA SER A 167 10.80 4.19 -2.30
C SER A 167 9.61 3.40 -2.86
N PHE A 168 8.64 4.11 -3.43
CA PHE A 168 7.53 3.52 -4.19
C PHE A 168 7.61 4.04 -5.63
N CYS A 169 7.89 3.16 -6.59
CA CYS A 169 8.17 3.55 -7.96
C CYS A 169 7.21 2.94 -8.97
N LEU A 170 6.99 3.70 -10.04
CA LEU A 170 6.29 3.29 -11.26
C LEU A 170 7.36 3.00 -12.33
N GLY A 171 7.50 1.74 -12.73
CA GLY A 171 8.47 1.27 -13.71
C GLY A 171 7.87 1.12 -15.10
N LEU A 172 8.53 1.67 -16.12
CA LEU A 172 8.09 1.57 -17.50
C LEU A 172 8.69 0.34 -18.20
N ASN A 173 7.89 -0.72 -18.29
CA ASN A 173 8.21 -1.87 -19.11
C ASN A 173 7.79 -1.62 -20.57
N PRO A 174 8.74 -1.48 -21.51
CA PRO A 174 8.41 -1.20 -22.92
C PRO A 174 7.68 -2.35 -23.62
N GLU A 175 7.61 -3.54 -23.02
CA GLU A 175 6.86 -4.66 -23.58
C GLU A 175 5.34 -4.50 -23.42
N TYR A 176 4.88 -3.61 -22.54
CA TYR A 176 3.46 -3.47 -22.20
C TYR A 176 2.75 -2.37 -22.99
N THR A 177 3.37 -1.20 -23.11
CA THR A 177 2.74 -0.01 -23.68
C THR A 177 3.78 1.03 -24.11
N ASP A 178 3.37 1.93 -25.02
CA ASP A 178 4.13 3.12 -25.43
C ASP A 178 3.67 4.40 -24.70
N ALA A 179 2.90 4.26 -23.62
CA ALA A 179 2.41 5.38 -22.80
C ALA A 179 3.09 5.43 -21.42
N GLY A 180 3.25 6.64 -20.89
CA GLY A 180 3.84 6.83 -19.56
C GLY A 180 2.87 6.47 -18.42
N PRO A 181 3.38 6.09 -17.24
CA PRO A 181 2.55 5.69 -16.12
C PRO A 181 1.88 6.91 -15.48
N PHE A 182 0.88 6.64 -14.66
CA PHE A 182 0.15 7.66 -13.92
C PHE A 182 -0.23 7.13 -12.54
N ILE A 183 -0.62 8.02 -11.64
CA ILE A 183 -1.14 7.69 -10.31
C ILE A 183 -2.10 8.78 -9.84
N SER A 184 -3.21 8.40 -9.21
CA SER A 184 -4.22 9.33 -8.69
C SER A 184 -4.08 9.55 -7.18
N ALA A 185 -3.80 8.48 -6.44
CA ALA A 185 -3.55 8.58 -5.00
C ALA A 185 -2.54 7.54 -4.52
N LEU A 186 -1.81 7.86 -3.46
CA LEU A 186 -0.93 6.93 -2.77
C LEU A 186 -1.21 6.98 -1.26
N GLN A 187 -1.64 5.85 -0.71
CA GLN A 187 -1.79 5.67 0.72
C GLN A 187 -0.68 4.77 1.25
N VAL A 188 -0.02 5.21 2.33
CA VAL A 188 1.00 4.43 3.04
C VAL A 188 0.68 4.51 4.52
N ILE A 189 0.36 3.38 5.14
CA ILE A 189 -0.06 3.31 6.55
C ILE A 189 0.91 2.41 7.30
N GLN A 190 1.50 2.94 8.38
CA GLN A 190 2.29 2.11 9.29
C GLN A 190 1.39 1.11 10.02
N LEU A 191 1.74 -0.16 9.92
CA LEU A 191 1.02 -1.23 10.62
C LEU A 191 1.54 -1.41 12.04
N ASP A 192 0.65 -1.85 12.92
CA ASP A 192 1.01 -2.26 14.28
C ASP A 192 1.91 -3.50 14.26
N ASP A 193 2.76 -3.66 15.28
CA ASP A 193 3.72 -4.75 15.34
C ASP A 193 3.05 -6.14 15.41
N SER A 194 1.81 -6.22 15.85
CA SER A 194 1.03 -7.47 15.87
C SER A 194 0.54 -7.90 14.48
N VAL A 195 0.18 -6.96 13.62
CA VAL A 195 -0.50 -7.22 12.35
C VAL A 195 0.45 -7.93 11.37
N TYR A 196 0.06 -9.10 10.88
CA TYR A 196 0.86 -9.98 10.00
C TYR A 196 2.22 -10.42 10.58
N ASN A 197 2.43 -10.38 11.90
CA ASN A 197 3.71 -10.70 12.53
C ASN A 197 4.22 -12.15 12.31
N ALA A 198 3.33 -13.06 11.93
CA ALA A 198 3.70 -14.44 11.62
C ALA A 198 4.45 -14.58 10.27
N THR A 199 4.38 -13.59 9.39
CA THR A 199 5.07 -13.60 8.09
C THR A 199 6.53 -13.17 8.22
N ASN A 200 7.44 -13.90 7.58
CA ASN A 200 8.86 -13.54 7.55
C ASN A 200 9.14 -12.41 6.53
N PHE A 201 9.00 -11.17 6.98
CA PHE A 201 9.28 -9.99 6.16
C PHE A 201 10.78 -9.72 5.90
N ASN A 202 11.71 -10.54 6.41
CA ASN A 202 13.12 -10.40 6.01
C ASN A 202 13.38 -10.92 4.60
N THR A 203 12.51 -11.81 4.10
CA THR A 203 12.68 -12.50 2.81
C THR A 203 11.51 -12.32 1.87
N SER A 204 10.36 -11.82 2.36
CA SER A 204 9.12 -11.77 1.59
C SER A 204 8.33 -10.50 1.86
N ALA A 205 7.56 -10.07 0.88
CA ALA A 205 6.49 -9.09 1.00
C ALA A 205 5.16 -9.76 0.63
N MET A 206 4.05 -9.07 0.89
CA MET A 206 2.70 -9.60 0.63
C MET A 206 1.94 -8.70 -0.32
N GLY A 207 1.26 -9.28 -1.30
CA GLY A 207 0.32 -8.59 -2.19
C GLY A 207 -1.09 -9.10 -1.94
N LEU A 208 -2.04 -8.21 -1.68
CA LEU A 208 -3.41 -8.59 -1.38
C LEU A 208 -4.06 -9.23 -2.62
N ILE A 209 -4.68 -10.40 -2.42
CA ILE A 209 -5.48 -11.10 -3.42
C ILE A 209 -6.96 -10.87 -3.15
N ALA A 210 -7.38 -11.06 -1.90
CA ALA A 210 -8.76 -10.81 -1.50
C ALA A 210 -8.81 -10.52 0.00
N ARG A 211 -9.66 -9.57 0.38
CA ARG A 211 -10.09 -9.35 1.76
C ARG A 211 -11.60 -9.18 1.75
N THR A 212 -12.28 -10.08 2.45
CA THR A 212 -13.72 -10.25 2.28
C THR A 212 -14.43 -10.33 3.62
N ARG A 213 -15.56 -9.63 3.71
CA ARG A 213 -16.56 -9.79 4.75
C ARG A 213 -17.74 -10.57 4.19
N PHE A 214 -17.98 -11.76 4.75
CA PHE A 214 -19.05 -12.65 4.31
C PHE A 214 -20.39 -12.29 4.97
N GLY A 215 -21.49 -12.60 4.28
CA GLY A 215 -22.85 -12.34 4.77
C GLY A 215 -23.31 -10.88 4.69
N SER A 216 -22.52 -9.98 4.10
CA SER A 216 -22.89 -8.57 3.88
C SER A 216 -23.03 -8.28 2.40
N THR A 217 -24.11 -7.57 2.03
CA THR A 217 -24.28 -6.95 0.70
C THR A 217 -24.14 -5.43 0.76
N GLY A 218 -23.66 -4.90 1.89
CA GLY A 218 -23.46 -3.46 2.11
C GLY A 218 -22.17 -2.93 1.49
N ASP A 219 -21.83 -1.70 1.84
CA ASP A 219 -20.60 -1.06 1.38
C ASP A 219 -19.33 -1.73 1.94
N ILE A 220 -18.18 -1.35 1.36
CA ILE A 220 -16.86 -1.78 1.83
C ILE A 220 -16.65 -1.31 3.27
N GLU A 221 -16.35 -2.28 4.15
CA GLU A 221 -15.97 -2.01 5.53
C GLU A 221 -14.49 -1.59 5.58
N ARG A 222 -14.20 -0.43 6.17
CA ARG A 222 -12.87 0.20 6.22
C ARG A 222 -12.82 1.30 7.28
N TYR A 223 -11.93 2.29 7.18
CA TYR A 223 -11.92 3.43 8.10
C TYR A 223 -13.30 4.11 8.19
N PRO A 224 -13.78 4.53 9.38
CA PRO A 224 -13.07 4.59 10.68
C PRO A 224 -13.06 3.28 11.48
N ASP A 225 -13.82 2.27 11.08
CA ASP A 225 -13.98 1.04 11.84
C ASP A 225 -12.75 0.12 11.75
N ASP A 226 -12.01 0.18 10.64
CA ASP A 226 -10.68 -0.41 10.49
C ASP A 226 -9.58 0.65 10.69
N SER A 227 -8.80 0.50 11.77
CA SER A 227 -7.74 1.46 12.13
C SER A 227 -6.55 1.50 11.17
N PHE A 228 -6.48 0.58 10.20
CA PHE A 228 -5.48 0.51 9.14
C PHE A 228 -6.08 0.77 7.75
N ASP A 229 -7.34 1.22 7.69
CA ASP A 229 -8.11 1.45 6.47
C ASP A 229 -8.07 0.27 5.48
N ARG A 230 -8.03 -0.97 5.97
CA ARG A 230 -8.11 -2.15 5.09
C ARG A 230 -9.50 -2.25 4.48
N PHE A 231 -9.57 -2.57 3.18
CA PHE A 231 -10.84 -2.67 2.47
C PHE A 231 -11.38 -4.09 2.58
N TRP A 232 -12.39 -4.29 3.43
CA TRP A 232 -13.10 -5.54 3.57
C TRP A 232 -14.30 -5.54 2.63
N GLN A 233 -14.13 -6.18 1.48
CA GLN A 233 -15.13 -6.19 0.42
C GLN A 233 -16.30 -7.12 0.77
N PRO A 234 -17.55 -6.74 0.47
CA PRO A 234 -18.67 -7.68 0.54
C PRO A 234 -18.46 -8.80 -0.47
N PHE A 235 -18.87 -10.02 -0.12
CA PHE A 235 -18.94 -11.12 -1.08
C PHE A 235 -20.31 -11.10 -1.78
N PRO A 236 -20.40 -11.18 -3.12
CA PRO A 236 -21.65 -11.05 -3.86
C PRO A 236 -22.50 -12.34 -3.81
N ASP A 237 -22.75 -12.86 -2.61
CA ASP A 237 -23.71 -13.94 -2.33
C ASP A 237 -24.50 -13.56 -1.07
N SER A 238 -25.80 -13.83 -1.07
CA SER A 238 -26.68 -13.61 0.07
C SER A 238 -27.42 -14.88 0.51
N LYS A 239 -27.27 -16.00 -0.21
CA LYS A 239 -28.02 -17.23 0.05
C LYS A 239 -27.83 -17.74 1.48
N HIS A 240 -26.62 -17.60 2.00
CA HIS A 240 -26.23 -18.13 3.32
C HIS A 240 -26.07 -17.02 4.37
N ALA A 241 -26.47 -15.78 4.07
CA ALA A 241 -26.20 -14.62 4.91
C ALA A 241 -27.05 -14.61 6.19
N VAL A 242 -26.39 -14.41 7.33
CA VAL A 242 -27.02 -14.25 8.65
C VAL A 242 -26.38 -13.08 9.38
N SER A 243 -27.21 -12.25 10.02
CA SER A 243 -26.74 -11.16 10.89
C SER A 243 -26.41 -11.65 12.29
N SER A 244 -25.42 -11.02 12.92
CA SER A 244 -25.01 -11.25 14.31
C SER A 244 -25.26 -9.98 15.14
N THR A 245 -25.64 -10.18 16.40
CA THR A 245 -25.72 -9.11 17.41
C THR A 245 -24.64 -9.25 18.50
N GLN A 246 -23.71 -10.19 18.33
CA GLN A 246 -22.63 -10.43 19.28
C GLN A 246 -21.60 -9.31 19.19
N ASN A 247 -21.08 -8.90 20.35
CA ASN A 247 -20.05 -7.88 20.43
C ASN A 247 -18.66 -8.52 20.41
N VAL A 248 -18.00 -8.47 19.26
CA VAL A 248 -16.66 -9.03 19.06
C VAL A 248 -15.61 -7.93 19.16
N THR A 249 -14.60 -8.12 20.01
CA THR A 249 -13.56 -7.11 20.23
C THR A 249 -12.36 -7.38 19.33
N SER A 250 -11.97 -6.37 18.53
CA SER A 250 -10.82 -6.47 17.62
C SER A 250 -9.51 -6.89 18.30
N ALA A 251 -9.29 -6.43 19.54
CA ALA A 251 -8.07 -6.69 20.31
C ALA A 251 -7.87 -8.17 20.70
N ASP A 252 -8.92 -9.00 20.62
CA ASP A 252 -8.81 -10.44 20.89
C ASP A 252 -8.17 -11.19 19.71
N PHE A 253 -7.96 -10.51 18.58
CA PHE A 253 -7.36 -11.05 17.36
C PHE A 253 -6.03 -10.37 17.09
N TRP A 254 -5.04 -11.18 16.75
CA TRP A 254 -3.68 -10.71 16.48
C TRP A 254 -3.55 -9.79 15.25
N ASN A 255 -4.47 -9.90 14.27
CA ASN A 255 -4.54 -9.03 13.08
C ASN A 255 -5.44 -7.81 13.24
N LEU A 256 -6.05 -7.64 14.42
CA LEU A 256 -6.92 -6.50 14.73
C LEU A 256 -7.97 -6.21 13.63
N PRO A 257 -8.78 -7.20 13.17
CA PRO A 257 -9.85 -6.96 12.20
C PRO A 257 -10.92 -6.04 12.79
N PRO A 258 -11.63 -5.24 11.98
CA PRO A 258 -12.65 -4.33 12.48
C PRO A 258 -13.83 -5.12 13.06
N PRO A 259 -14.40 -4.76 14.23
CA PRO A 259 -15.48 -5.51 14.86
C PRO A 259 -16.66 -5.80 13.93
N ASN A 260 -16.97 -4.85 13.04
CA ASN A 260 -18.10 -4.93 12.13
C ASN A 260 -18.03 -6.12 11.17
N VAL A 261 -16.85 -6.67 10.86
CA VAL A 261 -16.77 -7.88 10.01
C VAL A 261 -17.47 -9.08 10.64
N PHE A 262 -17.68 -9.10 11.95
CA PHE A 262 -18.37 -10.16 12.67
C PHE A 262 -19.89 -9.93 12.82
N ASN A 263 -20.41 -8.76 12.41
CA ASN A 263 -21.85 -8.47 12.43
C ASN A 263 -22.63 -9.29 11.39
N THR A 264 -21.93 -9.97 10.48
CA THR A 264 -22.51 -10.86 9.47
C THR A 264 -21.69 -12.14 9.36
N ALA A 265 -22.33 -13.21 8.88
CA ALA A 265 -21.67 -14.47 8.56
C ALA A 265 -22.37 -15.15 7.38
N PHE A 266 -21.66 -16.04 6.70
CA PHE A 266 -22.30 -17.15 5.99
C PHE A 266 -22.44 -18.34 6.91
N VAL A 267 -23.63 -18.93 6.98
CA VAL A 267 -23.94 -20.12 7.78
C VAL A 267 -24.40 -21.23 6.85
N ALA A 268 -23.87 -22.44 7.03
CA ALA A 268 -24.29 -23.59 6.23
C ALA A 268 -25.76 -23.96 6.49
N GLU A 269 -26.35 -24.65 5.51
CA GLU A 269 -27.60 -25.38 5.74
C GLU A 269 -27.37 -26.54 6.73
N GLN A 270 -28.45 -26.99 7.37
CA GLN A 270 -28.36 -28.09 8.33
C GLN A 270 -27.87 -29.38 7.66
N ASP A 271 -26.94 -30.07 8.31
CA ASP A 271 -26.29 -31.30 7.83
C ASP A 271 -25.55 -31.19 6.48
N ALA A 272 -25.31 -29.98 5.99
CA ALA A 272 -24.59 -29.71 4.75
C ALA A 272 -23.25 -28.98 5.01
N PRO A 273 -22.23 -29.21 4.16
CA PRO A 273 -21.03 -28.38 4.20
C PRO A 273 -21.31 -26.99 3.63
N LEU A 274 -20.64 -25.96 4.17
CA LEU A 274 -20.52 -24.67 3.49
C LEU A 274 -19.35 -24.75 2.51
N VAL A 275 -19.61 -24.51 1.23
CA VAL A 275 -18.58 -24.52 0.17
C VAL A 275 -18.53 -23.14 -0.45
N LEU A 276 -17.37 -22.49 -0.36
CA LEU A 276 -17.13 -21.15 -0.90
C LEU A 276 -16.00 -21.20 -1.92
N GLN A 277 -16.29 -20.81 -3.16
CA GLN A 277 -15.24 -20.56 -4.15
C GLN A 277 -14.62 -19.19 -3.86
N TRP A 278 -13.57 -19.17 -3.04
CA TRP A 278 -12.92 -17.96 -2.57
C TRP A 278 -11.41 -18.18 -2.44
N PRO A 279 -10.57 -17.24 -2.92
CA PRO A 279 -10.91 -15.96 -3.55
C PRO A 279 -11.65 -16.11 -4.90
N PRO A 280 -12.36 -15.06 -5.39
CA PRO A 280 -13.25 -15.14 -6.56
C PRO A 280 -12.51 -15.21 -7.91
N MET A 281 -11.22 -15.49 -7.89
CA MET A 281 -10.35 -15.51 -9.06
C MET A 281 -9.37 -16.68 -9.00
N PRO A 282 -8.95 -17.23 -10.15
CA PRO A 282 -7.93 -18.27 -10.17
C PRO A 282 -6.59 -17.74 -9.70
N LEU A 283 -5.88 -18.55 -8.93
CA LEU A 283 -4.57 -18.23 -8.37
C LEU A 283 -3.45 -18.85 -9.19
N GLN A 284 -2.29 -18.21 -9.18
CA GLN A 284 -1.07 -18.81 -9.72
C GLN A 284 -0.62 -19.93 -8.77
N ASN A 285 0.18 -20.87 -9.28
CA ASN A 285 0.76 -21.91 -8.44
C ASN A 285 1.89 -21.34 -7.59
N ASP A 286 1.56 -20.90 -6.38
CA ASP A 286 2.49 -20.24 -5.47
C ASP A 286 2.09 -20.40 -4.00
N SER A 287 2.88 -19.82 -3.10
CA SER A 287 2.64 -19.74 -1.67
C SER A 287 1.80 -18.52 -1.31
N TYR A 288 0.74 -18.76 -0.53
CA TYR A 288 -0.20 -17.75 -0.08
C TYR A 288 -0.25 -17.70 1.45
N TYR A 289 -0.39 -16.49 1.97
CA TYR A 289 -0.89 -16.29 3.31
C TYR A 289 -2.42 -16.35 3.26
N VAL A 290 -3.04 -17.14 4.13
CA VAL A 290 -4.50 -17.29 4.24
C VAL A 290 -4.90 -17.11 5.69
N ALA A 291 -5.86 -16.23 5.96
CA ALA A 291 -6.49 -16.08 7.28
C ALA A 291 -8.01 -16.12 7.16
N LEU A 292 -8.65 -16.86 8.06
CA LEU A 292 -10.10 -17.00 8.14
C LEU A 292 -10.58 -16.60 9.54
N TYR A 293 -11.69 -15.87 9.58
CA TYR A 293 -12.21 -15.23 10.78
C TYR A 293 -13.61 -15.75 11.11
N PHE A 294 -13.79 -16.09 12.39
CA PHE A 294 -14.98 -16.77 12.89
C PHE A 294 -15.46 -16.12 14.18
N ALA A 295 -16.77 -15.97 14.33
CA ALA A 295 -17.45 -15.64 15.58
C ALA A 295 -18.87 -16.20 15.51
N ASP A 296 -19.27 -16.94 16.53
CA ASP A 296 -20.62 -17.49 16.58
C ASP A 296 -21.65 -16.37 16.72
N THR A 297 -22.79 -16.53 16.05
CA THR A 297 -23.91 -15.60 16.14
C THR A 297 -24.75 -15.83 17.41
N LEU A 298 -24.53 -16.95 18.11
CA LEU A 298 -25.25 -17.36 19.32
C LEU A 298 -24.41 -17.12 20.60
N PRO A 299 -24.96 -16.49 21.65
CA PRO A 299 -24.19 -15.96 22.79
C PRO A 299 -23.62 -17.02 23.75
N GLU A 300 -24.20 -18.23 23.81
CA GLU A 300 -23.83 -19.29 24.78
C GLU A 300 -23.54 -20.66 24.13
N ASN A 301 -23.51 -20.71 22.80
CA ASN A 301 -23.21 -21.94 22.07
C ASN A 301 -21.80 -21.90 21.52
N SER A 302 -21.33 -23.09 21.14
CA SER A 302 -20.13 -23.24 20.35
C SER A 302 -20.38 -24.14 19.15
N ARG A 303 -19.86 -23.74 17.99
CA ARG A 303 -19.89 -24.56 16.77
C ARG A 303 -18.56 -25.28 16.63
N THR A 304 -18.64 -26.61 16.53
CA THR A 304 -17.46 -27.43 16.24
C THR A 304 -17.52 -27.96 14.81
N PHE A 305 -16.53 -27.61 14.01
CA PHE A 305 -16.44 -28.00 12.60
C PHE A 305 -15.00 -28.08 12.11
N ASN A 306 -14.83 -28.69 10.94
CA ASN A 306 -13.56 -28.84 10.26
C ASN A 306 -13.51 -27.87 9.08
N VAL A 307 -12.34 -27.29 8.81
CA VAL A 307 -12.10 -26.38 7.68
C VAL A 307 -11.11 -27.04 6.74
N TYR A 308 -11.42 -27.03 5.45
CA TYR A 308 -10.58 -27.54 4.37
C TYR A 308 -10.38 -26.45 3.33
N ILE A 309 -9.22 -26.47 2.67
CA ILE A 309 -8.94 -25.65 1.49
C ILE A 309 -8.56 -26.61 0.37
N ASN A 310 -9.31 -26.60 -0.75
CA ASN A 310 -9.14 -27.52 -1.87
C ASN A 310 -9.11 -29.00 -1.44
N ASP A 311 -10.05 -29.38 -0.56
CA ASP A 311 -10.16 -30.71 0.05
C ASP A 311 -9.02 -31.13 0.99
N TYR A 312 -7.98 -30.31 1.17
CA TYR A 312 -6.92 -30.54 2.15
C TYR A 312 -7.31 -29.98 3.53
N PRO A 313 -7.08 -30.71 4.63
CA PRO A 313 -7.39 -30.23 5.98
C PRO A 313 -6.60 -28.96 6.30
N PHE A 314 -7.31 -27.87 6.59
CA PHE A 314 -6.72 -26.60 7.04
C PHE A 314 -6.68 -26.54 8.56
N ILE A 315 -7.81 -26.85 9.20
CA ILE A 315 -7.89 -27.10 10.65
C ILE A 315 -9.04 -28.07 10.95
N GLU A 316 -8.79 -29.01 11.86
CA GLU A 316 -9.79 -29.97 12.33
C GLU A 316 -10.17 -29.69 13.78
N GLY A 317 -11.43 -29.98 14.14
CA GLY A 317 -11.96 -29.79 15.48
C GLY A 317 -12.03 -28.33 15.93
N LEU A 318 -12.16 -27.38 14.99
CA LEU A 318 -12.24 -25.96 15.31
C LEU A 318 -13.50 -25.70 16.12
N ASN A 319 -13.34 -25.10 17.30
CA ASN A 319 -14.44 -24.75 18.19
C ASN A 319 -14.62 -23.22 18.26
N VAL A 320 -15.73 -22.71 17.72
CA VAL A 320 -16.01 -21.28 17.59
C VAL A 320 -17.09 -20.86 18.59
N THR A 321 -16.83 -19.82 19.38
CA THR A 321 -17.79 -19.18 20.28
C THR A 321 -18.11 -17.75 19.81
N SER A 322 -19.02 -17.06 20.50
CA SER A 322 -19.36 -15.66 20.26
C SER A 322 -18.20 -14.68 20.49
N ALA A 323 -17.16 -15.07 21.24
CA ALA A 323 -15.93 -14.28 21.38
C ALA A 323 -15.12 -14.22 20.07
N GLY A 324 -15.27 -15.24 19.23
CA GLY A 324 -14.58 -15.37 17.96
C GLY A 324 -13.12 -15.78 18.07
N LEU A 325 -12.55 -16.13 16.91
CA LEU A 325 -11.17 -16.52 16.73
C LEU A 325 -10.76 -16.36 15.26
N SER A 326 -9.45 -16.41 15.01
CA SER A 326 -8.91 -16.52 13.66
C SER A 326 -8.01 -17.74 13.54
N VAL A 327 -7.97 -18.33 12.35
CA VAL A 327 -6.99 -19.34 11.97
C VAL A 327 -6.30 -18.90 10.69
N PHE A 328 -5.02 -19.22 10.58
CA PHE A 328 -4.22 -18.77 9.45
C PHE A 328 -3.11 -19.75 9.10
N ALA A 329 -2.67 -19.69 7.85
CA ALA A 329 -1.43 -20.27 7.37
C ALA A 329 -0.61 -19.18 6.71
N THR A 330 0.70 -19.14 7.00
CA THR A 330 1.59 -18.16 6.41
C THR A 330 2.12 -18.58 5.05
N GLN A 331 2.13 -19.88 4.75
CA GLN A 331 2.63 -20.45 3.49
C GLN A 331 1.77 -21.64 3.07
N TRP A 332 0.62 -21.36 2.47
CA TRP A 332 -0.29 -22.35 1.91
C TRP A 332 -0.18 -22.36 0.39
N ILE A 333 0.13 -23.51 -0.20
CA ILE A 333 0.27 -23.61 -1.66
C ILE A 333 -1.13 -23.65 -2.29
N LEU A 334 -1.43 -22.71 -3.17
CA LEU A 334 -2.68 -22.66 -3.95
C LEU A 334 -2.36 -22.59 -5.43
N SER A 335 -3.31 -23.03 -6.24
CA SER A 335 -3.26 -22.92 -7.71
C SER A 335 -4.66 -23.06 -8.28
N GLY A 336 -5.00 -22.28 -9.31
CA GLY A 336 -6.31 -22.31 -9.95
C GLY A 336 -7.42 -21.80 -9.03
N LEU A 337 -8.65 -22.25 -9.28
CA LEU A 337 -9.79 -21.91 -8.45
C LEU A 337 -9.64 -22.56 -7.07
N THR A 338 -9.89 -21.77 -6.02
CA THR A 338 -9.77 -22.23 -4.64
C THR A 338 -11.14 -22.32 -3.98
N SER A 339 -11.33 -23.39 -3.20
CA SER A 339 -12.54 -23.63 -2.43
C SER A 339 -12.22 -23.73 -0.94
N VAL A 340 -12.88 -22.90 -0.13
CA VAL A 340 -12.92 -23.00 1.32
C VAL A 340 -14.15 -23.81 1.71
N ILE A 341 -13.95 -24.93 2.39
CA ILE A 341 -15.01 -25.90 2.70
C ILE A 341 -15.08 -26.09 4.22
N LEU A 342 -16.26 -25.84 4.81
CA LEU A 342 -16.49 -26.06 6.24
C LEU A 342 -17.46 -27.23 6.40
N LYS A 343 -17.07 -28.24 7.17
CA LYS A 343 -17.87 -29.46 7.42
C LYS A 343 -18.20 -29.58 8.90
N PRO A 344 -19.47 -29.81 9.29
CA PRO A 344 -19.82 -30.09 10.69
C PRO A 344 -18.96 -31.22 11.27
N ALA A 345 -18.52 -31.09 12.53
CA ALA A 345 -17.66 -32.12 13.15
C ALA A 345 -18.44 -33.42 13.46
N SER A 346 -19.76 -33.34 13.57
CA SER A 346 -20.67 -34.48 13.73
C SER A 346 -22.05 -34.14 13.18
N PRO A 347 -22.93 -35.12 12.89
CA PRO A 347 -24.31 -34.86 12.45
C PRO A 347 -25.17 -34.11 13.47
N SER A 348 -24.79 -34.13 14.75
CA SER A 348 -25.47 -33.35 15.80
C SER A 348 -24.87 -31.96 16.01
N ALA A 349 -23.77 -31.62 15.33
CA ALA A 349 -23.14 -30.32 15.47
C ALA A 349 -23.97 -29.22 14.79
N LEU A 350 -23.91 -28.02 15.34
CA LEU A 350 -24.49 -26.84 14.70
C LEU A 350 -23.82 -26.58 13.34
N PRO A 351 -24.56 -26.03 12.35
CA PRO A 351 -24.00 -25.76 11.03
C PRO A 351 -22.76 -24.85 11.09
N PRO A 352 -21.70 -25.09 10.30
CA PRO A 352 -20.54 -24.22 10.30
C PRO A 352 -20.85 -22.81 9.79
N LEU A 353 -19.99 -21.85 10.13
CA LEU A 353 -20.10 -20.48 9.67
C LEU A 353 -18.74 -19.86 9.39
N ILE A 354 -18.72 -18.75 8.67
CA ILE A 354 -17.54 -17.89 8.46
C ILE A 354 -17.96 -16.42 8.37
N ASN A 355 -17.17 -15.53 8.97
CA ASN A 355 -17.46 -14.09 9.00
C ASN A 355 -16.61 -13.31 8.00
N ALA A 356 -15.32 -13.62 7.92
CA ALA A 356 -14.40 -12.91 7.01
C ALA A 356 -13.20 -13.78 6.62
N GLY A 357 -12.45 -13.31 5.62
CA GLY A 357 -11.21 -13.94 5.19
C GLY A 357 -10.25 -12.97 4.50
N GLU A 358 -8.97 -13.29 4.55
CA GLU A 358 -7.89 -12.62 3.83
C GLU A 358 -6.99 -13.63 3.10
N VAL A 359 -6.65 -13.33 1.85
CA VAL A 359 -5.61 -14.03 1.08
C VAL A 359 -4.60 -13.01 0.57
N PHE A 360 -3.32 -13.30 0.77
CA PHE A 360 -2.21 -12.58 0.16
C PHE A 360 -1.32 -13.54 -0.61
N GLY A 361 -0.85 -13.12 -1.79
CA GLY A 361 0.28 -13.75 -2.46
C GLY A 361 1.57 -13.34 -1.77
N LEU A 362 2.48 -14.29 -1.55
CA LEU A 362 3.82 -13.99 -1.09
C LEU A 362 4.77 -13.87 -2.27
N PHE A 363 5.62 -12.86 -2.24
CA PHE A 363 6.70 -12.74 -3.22
C PHE A 363 8.00 -12.36 -2.51
N PRO A 364 9.16 -12.81 -3.03
CA PRO A 364 10.43 -12.52 -2.41
C PRO A 364 10.73 -11.01 -2.46
N VAL A 365 11.27 -10.45 -1.37
CA VAL A 365 11.84 -9.11 -1.45
C VAL A 365 13.03 -9.13 -2.40
N GLY A 366 13.09 -8.14 -3.28
CA GLY A 366 14.10 -8.00 -4.30
C GLY A 366 15.48 -7.83 -3.69
N ARG A 367 16.49 -8.17 -4.49
CA ARG A 367 17.88 -7.86 -4.13
C ARG A 367 18.04 -6.33 -4.18
N LEU A 368 18.89 -5.79 -3.32
CA LEU A 368 19.17 -4.35 -3.27
C LEU A 368 20.59 -4.07 -3.75
N THR A 369 20.81 -2.87 -4.27
CA THR A 369 22.16 -2.37 -4.50
C THR A 369 22.92 -2.33 -3.18
N TYR A 370 24.21 -2.66 -3.24
CA TYR A 370 25.05 -2.59 -2.06
C TYR A 370 25.02 -1.19 -1.43
N ALA A 371 24.71 -1.11 -0.13
CA ALA A 371 24.42 0.15 0.55
C ALA A 371 25.53 1.23 0.46
N ARG A 372 26.81 0.84 0.27
CA ARG A 372 27.89 1.81 0.03
C ARG A 372 27.77 2.45 -1.36
N ASP A 373 27.39 1.66 -2.36
CA ASP A 373 27.21 2.14 -3.72
C ASP A 373 25.97 3.04 -3.78
N VAL A 374 24.87 2.69 -3.10
CA VAL A 374 23.70 3.57 -2.95
C VAL A 374 24.10 4.94 -2.41
N ARG A 375 24.80 5.01 -1.27
CA ARG A 375 25.25 6.28 -0.68
C ARG A 375 26.16 7.09 -1.61
N ALA A 376 27.06 6.41 -2.32
CA ALA A 376 27.93 7.09 -3.27
C ALA A 376 27.14 7.66 -4.46
N MET A 377 26.17 6.90 -4.98
CA MET A 377 25.28 7.34 -6.06
C MET A 377 24.37 8.50 -5.64
N GLU A 378 23.82 8.46 -4.42
CA GLU A 378 23.07 9.58 -3.83
C GLU A 378 23.94 10.84 -3.73
N SER A 379 25.17 10.71 -3.23
CA SER A 379 26.10 11.84 -3.14
C SER A 379 26.47 12.42 -4.52
N ILE A 380 26.66 11.55 -5.53
CA ILE A 380 26.89 11.98 -6.92
C ILE A 380 25.65 12.71 -7.46
N LYS A 381 24.44 12.20 -7.22
CA LYS A 381 23.18 12.85 -7.62
C LYS A 381 23.07 14.24 -7.01
N GLU A 382 23.33 14.39 -5.71
CA GLU A 382 23.24 15.65 -4.97
C GLU A 382 24.29 16.68 -5.40
N SER A 383 25.48 16.23 -5.84
CA SER A 383 26.56 17.12 -6.27
C SER A 383 26.38 17.65 -7.70
N LEU A 384 25.48 17.04 -8.46
CA LEU A 384 25.19 17.35 -9.85
C LEU A 384 23.88 18.14 -10.01
N ARG A 385 23.74 18.77 -11.17
CA ARG A 385 22.53 19.47 -11.61
C ARG A 385 22.12 18.97 -12.98
N ASN A 386 20.84 19.13 -13.31
CA ASN A 386 20.20 18.60 -14.51
C ASN A 386 20.32 17.07 -14.61
N VAL A 387 20.26 16.39 -13.46
CA VAL A 387 20.25 14.93 -13.42
C VAL A 387 18.98 14.38 -14.09
N PRO A 388 19.03 13.18 -14.71
CA PRO A 388 17.85 12.53 -15.23
C PRO A 388 16.75 12.34 -14.20
N GLU A 389 15.51 12.45 -14.66
CA GLU A 389 14.31 12.32 -13.82
C GLU A 389 14.10 10.91 -13.24
N ASP A 390 14.79 9.89 -13.77
CA ASP A 390 14.72 8.50 -13.32
C ASP A 390 15.83 8.14 -12.32
N TRP A 391 16.68 9.09 -11.91
CA TRP A 391 17.67 8.89 -10.85
C TRP A 391 17.01 8.90 -9.46
N ASN A 392 16.03 8.03 -9.23
CA ASN A 392 15.29 7.88 -7.98
C ASN A 392 15.15 6.39 -7.59
N GLY A 393 14.88 6.12 -6.31
CA GLY A 393 14.90 4.77 -5.76
C GLY A 393 16.28 4.10 -5.84
N ASP A 394 16.30 2.78 -5.82
CA ASP A 394 17.54 2.01 -5.90
C ASP A 394 18.24 2.20 -7.27
N PRO A 395 19.56 2.48 -7.35
CA PRO A 395 20.23 2.80 -8.59
C PRO A 395 20.37 1.63 -9.59
N CYS A 396 20.27 0.38 -9.13
CA CYS A 396 20.38 -0.81 -9.98
C CYS A 396 19.10 -1.63 -10.06
N MET A 397 18.24 -1.54 -9.05
CA MET A 397 17.16 -2.50 -8.82
C MET A 397 15.77 -1.90 -9.02
N PRO A 398 14.79 -2.70 -9.46
CA PRO A 398 14.93 -4.08 -9.93
C PRO A 398 15.71 -4.17 -11.24
N SER A 399 16.18 -5.36 -11.58
CA SER A 399 16.92 -5.57 -12.84
C SER A 399 16.07 -5.10 -14.03
N GLY A 400 16.70 -4.39 -14.96
CA GLY A 400 16.03 -3.74 -16.08
C GLY A 400 15.56 -2.30 -15.81
N TYR A 401 15.66 -1.80 -14.57
CA TYR A 401 15.24 -0.45 -14.15
C TYR A 401 16.38 0.39 -13.53
N SER A 402 17.64 0.09 -13.85
CA SER A 402 18.77 0.88 -13.37
C SER A 402 18.66 2.34 -13.81
N TRP A 403 19.20 3.26 -13.02
CA TRP A 403 19.27 4.67 -13.39
C TRP A 403 19.91 4.86 -14.77
N THR A 404 19.41 5.82 -15.54
CA THR A 404 19.95 6.14 -16.87
C THR A 404 21.47 6.38 -16.80
N GLY A 405 22.22 5.63 -17.61
CA GLY A 405 23.69 5.68 -17.66
C GLY A 405 24.41 4.80 -16.64
N VAL A 406 23.68 4.13 -15.73
CA VAL A 406 24.25 3.22 -14.73
C VAL A 406 24.16 1.78 -15.24
N THR A 407 25.24 1.02 -15.08
CA THR A 407 25.25 -0.43 -15.28
C THR A 407 25.74 -1.11 -14.02
N CYS A 408 25.05 -2.18 -13.64
CA CYS A 408 25.31 -2.92 -12.42
C CYS A 408 25.64 -4.38 -12.73
N ASP A 409 26.32 -5.05 -11.81
CA ASP A 409 26.54 -6.48 -11.92
C ASP A 409 25.28 -7.28 -11.57
N GLU A 410 25.26 -8.54 -12.02
CA GLU A 410 24.16 -9.48 -11.73
C GLU A 410 24.54 -10.50 -10.64
N GLY A 411 25.77 -10.43 -10.13
CA GLY A 411 26.31 -11.34 -9.10
C GLY A 411 25.57 -11.21 -7.77
N SER A 412 25.86 -12.07 -6.78
CA SER A 412 25.11 -12.18 -5.50
C SER A 412 25.05 -10.93 -4.62
N ARG A 413 25.91 -9.95 -4.88
CA ARG A 413 25.88 -8.61 -4.29
C ARG A 413 25.87 -7.59 -5.41
N ILE A 414 24.75 -6.91 -5.60
CA ILE A 414 24.57 -5.94 -6.69
C ILE A 414 25.48 -4.73 -6.45
N ARG A 415 26.40 -4.47 -7.38
CA ARG A 415 27.35 -3.36 -7.37
C ARG A 415 27.24 -2.55 -8.64
N VAL A 416 27.51 -1.26 -8.55
CA VAL A 416 27.67 -0.40 -9.72
C VAL A 416 29.03 -0.67 -10.36
N ILE A 417 29.03 -1.03 -11.65
CA ILE A 417 30.24 -1.41 -12.39
C ILE A 417 30.59 -0.46 -13.53
N SER A 418 29.61 0.30 -14.04
CA SER A 418 29.87 1.31 -15.07
C SER A 418 28.96 2.52 -14.92
N LEU A 419 29.56 3.70 -15.10
CA LEU A 419 28.86 4.98 -15.20
C LEU A 419 29.16 5.59 -16.57
N ASN A 420 28.17 5.62 -17.45
CA ASN A 420 28.25 6.33 -18.72
C ASN A 420 27.30 7.51 -18.70
N PHE A 421 27.82 8.66 -18.31
CA PHE A 421 27.08 9.91 -18.22
C PHE A 421 27.46 10.91 -19.31
N SER A 422 28.06 10.43 -20.40
CA SER A 422 28.54 11.28 -21.48
C SER A 422 27.39 12.04 -22.17
N GLY A 423 27.53 13.35 -22.34
CA GLY A 423 26.60 14.17 -23.14
C GLY A 423 25.21 14.36 -22.52
N MET A 424 25.05 14.14 -21.22
CA MET A 424 23.75 14.21 -20.53
C MET A 424 23.38 15.64 -20.08
N GLY A 425 24.17 16.65 -20.41
CA GLY A 425 23.91 18.04 -20.03
C GLY A 425 24.11 18.32 -18.54
N LEU A 426 24.85 17.45 -17.85
CA LEU A 426 25.12 17.56 -16.43
C LEU A 426 25.98 18.79 -16.15
N SER A 427 25.73 19.43 -15.01
CA SER A 427 26.57 20.51 -14.48
C SER A 427 26.76 20.34 -12.97
N GLY A 428 27.58 21.19 -12.34
CA GLY A 428 28.00 21.03 -10.94
C GLY A 428 29.38 20.38 -10.83
N SER A 429 29.68 19.75 -9.71
CA SER A 429 30.98 19.16 -9.42
C SER A 429 30.85 17.68 -9.08
N LEU A 430 31.89 16.90 -9.35
CA LEU A 430 31.88 15.47 -9.04
C LEU A 430 32.13 15.23 -7.54
N SER A 431 31.24 14.50 -6.87
CA SER A 431 31.43 14.12 -5.47
C SER A 431 32.66 13.21 -5.30
N PRO A 432 33.52 13.43 -4.28
CA PRO A 432 34.59 12.51 -3.93
C PRO A 432 34.12 11.10 -3.56
N GLU A 433 32.84 10.95 -3.19
CA GLU A 433 32.23 9.66 -2.89
C GLU A 433 32.21 8.70 -4.10
N ILE A 434 32.48 9.17 -5.32
CA ILE A 434 32.70 8.28 -6.48
C ILE A 434 33.82 7.26 -6.22
N ALA A 435 34.82 7.60 -5.40
CA ALA A 435 35.91 6.70 -5.02
C ALA A 435 35.43 5.49 -4.18
N ASN A 436 34.22 5.54 -3.62
CA ASN A 436 33.62 4.44 -2.86
C ASN A 436 32.94 3.39 -3.74
N LEU A 437 32.77 3.65 -5.04
CA LEU A 437 32.25 2.70 -6.03
C LEU A 437 33.35 1.73 -6.50
N THR A 438 33.92 0.97 -5.57
CA THR A 438 35.13 0.14 -5.76
C THR A 438 34.98 -1.00 -6.79
N ALA A 439 33.79 -1.21 -7.33
CA ALA A 439 33.52 -2.21 -8.37
C ALA A 439 33.55 -1.61 -9.79
N LEU A 440 33.67 -0.29 -9.93
CA LEU A 440 33.69 0.38 -11.22
C LEU A 440 34.85 -0.10 -12.10
N THR A 441 34.50 -0.43 -13.34
CA THR A 441 35.44 -0.73 -14.42
C THR A 441 35.45 0.36 -15.49
N ASN A 442 34.34 1.08 -15.65
CA ASN A 442 34.20 2.14 -16.65
C ASN A 442 33.53 3.37 -16.06
N ILE A 443 34.08 4.55 -16.34
CA ILE A 443 33.50 5.84 -15.99
C ILE A 443 33.61 6.75 -17.21
N SER A 444 32.56 7.51 -17.51
CA SER A 444 32.63 8.61 -18.47
C SER A 444 31.67 9.72 -18.08
N PHE A 445 32.22 10.93 -17.96
CA PHE A 445 31.46 12.17 -17.78
C PHE A 445 31.71 13.15 -18.94
N ALA A 446 32.21 12.64 -20.08
CA ALA A 446 32.57 13.46 -21.23
C ALA A 446 31.40 14.32 -21.74
N HIS A 447 31.70 15.42 -22.42
CA HIS A 447 30.69 16.28 -23.06
C HIS A 447 29.61 16.82 -22.09
N ASN A 448 29.99 17.13 -20.85
CA ASN A 448 29.15 17.80 -19.85
C ASN A 448 29.76 19.14 -19.43
N SER A 449 28.98 19.93 -18.70
CA SER A 449 29.36 21.26 -18.18
C SER A 449 29.79 21.19 -16.71
N LEU A 450 30.63 20.20 -16.37
CA LEU A 450 31.13 19.99 -15.02
C LEU A 450 32.22 21.02 -14.67
N VAL A 451 32.29 21.39 -13.40
CA VAL A 451 33.28 22.30 -12.83
C VAL A 451 34.00 21.66 -11.65
N GLY A 452 35.15 22.22 -11.27
CA GLY A 452 35.96 21.73 -10.17
C GLY A 452 37.02 20.72 -10.62
N GLY A 453 37.77 20.19 -9.64
CA GLY A 453 38.79 19.18 -9.88
C GLY A 453 38.21 17.77 -9.95
N ILE A 454 38.92 16.87 -10.62
CA ILE A 454 38.63 15.44 -10.58
C ILE A 454 38.98 14.94 -9.16
N PRO A 455 38.06 14.30 -8.42
CA PRO A 455 38.37 13.73 -7.11
C PRO A 455 39.43 12.63 -7.18
N ASP A 456 40.02 12.27 -6.04
CA ASP A 456 40.96 11.16 -5.99
C ASP A 456 40.27 9.83 -6.30
N LEU A 457 40.67 9.19 -7.41
CA LEU A 457 40.14 7.90 -7.88
C LEU A 457 41.06 6.72 -7.52
N SER A 458 42.11 6.93 -6.73
CA SER A 458 43.13 5.91 -6.39
C SER A 458 42.56 4.61 -5.81
N ASN A 459 41.40 4.66 -5.14
CA ASN A 459 40.71 3.50 -4.57
C ASN A 459 39.98 2.63 -5.61
N LEU A 460 39.83 3.09 -6.85
CA LEU A 460 39.12 2.39 -7.93
C LEU A 460 40.06 1.42 -8.65
N SER A 461 40.57 0.41 -7.92
CA SER A 461 41.55 -0.57 -8.43
C SER A 461 41.10 -1.42 -9.62
N LYS A 462 39.79 -1.45 -9.92
CA LYS A 462 39.21 -2.16 -11.07
C LYS A 462 38.95 -1.27 -12.29
N LEU A 463 39.22 0.03 -12.19
CA LEU A 463 38.92 0.98 -13.25
C LEU A 463 39.83 0.75 -14.46
N GLU A 464 39.21 0.48 -15.61
CA GLU A 464 39.90 0.20 -16.88
C GLU A 464 39.76 1.37 -17.87
N ARG A 465 38.65 2.13 -17.81
CA ARG A 465 38.35 3.26 -18.71
C ARG A 465 37.80 4.47 -17.94
N LEU A 466 38.30 5.66 -18.28
CA LEU A 466 37.94 6.96 -17.69
C LEU A 466 37.65 8.01 -18.77
#